data_AF-A0A2K9NG49-F1
#
_entry.id   AF-A0A2K9NG49-F1
#
_cell.length_a   1.000
_cell.length_b   1.000
_cell.length_c   1.000
_cell.angle_alpha   90.00
_cell.angle_beta   90.00
_cell.angle_gamma   90.00
#
_symmetry.space_group_name_H-M   'P 1'
#
loop_
_entity.id
_entity.type
_entity.pdbx_description
1 polymer ?
#
loop_
_entity_poly.entity_id
_entity_poly.type
_entity_poly.pdbx_seq_one_letter_code
_entity_poly.pdbx_strand_id
1 'polypeptide(L)'
;MNLRILKKLSARAAPLLPLLGDRREQFRARKEDAYIGILIMDRKHWDRGRSVHGDYVFENTIKRRAADGRGWIYMHPPSFARKGTVMVGCMSGGEEPEWSEESAWEALDSLVRDFFTDYQRLVDDDCCTYGAALTRDLSTPSKILLAAREIIRAGGAA
;
A
#
# COMPACT_ATOMS: atom_id res chain seq x y z
N MET A 1 2.86 -9.63 -3.23
CA MET A 1 2.08 -9.88 -1.98
C MET A 1 0.63 -10.19 -2.34
N ASN A 2 -0.20 -10.75 -1.46
CA ASN A 2 -1.66 -10.91 -1.69
C ASN A 2 -2.49 -10.34 -0.53
N LEU A 3 -3.81 -10.18 -0.71
CA LEU A 3 -4.70 -9.57 0.29
C LEU A 3 -4.76 -10.32 1.63
N ARG A 4 -4.52 -11.65 1.65
CA ARG A 4 -4.45 -12.43 2.90
C ARG A 4 -3.19 -12.11 3.68
N ILE A 5 -2.06 -12.00 2.99
CA ILE A 5 -0.77 -11.62 3.58
C ILE A 5 -0.83 -10.17 4.04
N LEU A 6 -1.37 -9.26 3.21
CA LEU A 6 -1.59 -7.86 3.58
C LEU A 6 -2.38 -7.77 4.89
N LYS A 7 -3.54 -8.43 4.98
CA LYS A 7 -4.32 -8.48 6.22
C LYS A 7 -3.52 -8.93 7.45
N LYS A 8 -2.68 -9.96 7.31
CA LYS A 8 -1.82 -10.45 8.40
C LYS A 8 -0.75 -9.43 8.78
N LEU A 9 -0.16 -8.76 7.79
CA LEU A 9 0.86 -7.75 8.01
C LEU A 9 0.27 -6.49 8.64
N SER A 10 -0.87 -5.99 8.15
CA SER A 10 -1.57 -4.84 8.73
C SER A 10 -1.94 -5.10 10.19
N ALA A 11 -2.36 -6.31 10.56
CA ALA A 11 -2.63 -6.67 11.94
C ALA A 11 -1.37 -6.65 12.85
N ARG A 12 -0.18 -6.92 12.28
CA ARG A 12 1.11 -6.84 12.99
C ARG A 12 1.64 -5.41 13.06
N ALA A 13 1.37 -4.60 12.04
CA ALA A 13 1.82 -3.22 11.93
C ALA A 13 1.01 -2.27 12.82
N ALA A 14 -0.32 -2.47 12.88
CA ALA A 14 -1.26 -1.69 13.68
C ALA A 14 -0.77 -1.30 15.09
N PRO A 15 -0.29 -2.23 15.95
CA PRO A 15 0.19 -1.88 17.29
C PRO A 15 1.53 -1.12 17.31
N LEU A 16 2.29 -1.13 16.22
CA LEU A 16 3.58 -0.42 16.12
C LEU A 16 3.40 1.04 15.71
N LEU A 17 2.35 1.35 14.93
CA LEU A 17 2.11 2.69 14.40
C LEU A 17 2.03 3.79 15.48
N PRO A 18 1.25 3.64 16.57
CA PRO A 18 1.21 4.67 17.61
C PRO A 18 2.55 4.85 18.33
N LEU A 19 3.36 3.79 18.43
CA LEU A 19 4.69 3.84 19.05
C LEU A 19 5.72 4.56 18.17
N LEU A 20 5.43 4.68 16.87
CA LEU A 20 6.21 5.43 15.89
C LEU A 20 5.68 6.86 15.68
N GLY A 21 4.70 7.29 16.47
CA GLY A 21 4.12 8.64 16.38
C GLY A 21 2.99 8.80 15.38
N ASP A 22 2.54 7.73 14.71
CA ASP A 22 1.38 7.79 13.82
C ASP A 22 0.09 7.97 14.63
N ARG A 23 -0.61 9.08 14.38
CA ARG A 23 -1.85 9.48 15.09
C ARG A 23 -3.11 9.31 14.25
N ARG A 24 -3.01 8.72 13.06
CA ARG A 24 -4.16 8.48 12.19
C ARG A 24 -5.15 7.50 12.83
N GLU A 25 -6.42 7.63 12.47
CA GLU A 25 -7.47 6.76 12.99
C GLU A 25 -7.25 5.34 12.44
N GLN A 26 -7.23 4.35 13.34
CA GLN A 26 -7.19 2.94 12.93
C GLN A 26 -8.60 2.37 12.90
N PHE A 27 -8.98 1.78 11.76
CA PHE A 27 -10.28 1.15 11.58
C PHE A 27 -10.16 -0.18 10.85
N ARG A 28 -11.27 -0.93 10.79
CA ARG A 28 -11.32 -2.24 10.11
C ARG A 28 -12.04 -2.08 8.78
N ALA A 29 -11.36 -2.45 7.69
CA ALA A 29 -11.93 -2.43 6.35
C ALA A 29 -13.28 -3.18 6.30
N ARG A 30 -14.30 -2.51 5.75
CA ARG A 30 -15.57 -3.16 5.38
C ARG A 30 -15.40 -3.82 4.01
N LYS A 31 -16.46 -4.47 3.50
CA LYS A 31 -16.39 -5.11 2.18
C LYS A 31 -16.49 -4.00 1.13
N GLU A 32 -15.50 -3.90 0.23
CA GLU A 32 -15.51 -2.98 -0.93
C GLU A 32 -15.57 -1.48 -0.57
N ASP A 33 -15.07 -1.12 0.61
CA ASP A 33 -15.23 0.22 1.21
C ASP A 33 -13.89 0.74 1.79
N ALA A 34 -12.78 0.12 1.39
CA ALA A 34 -11.46 0.50 1.86
C ALA A 34 -10.43 0.28 0.75
N TYR A 35 -9.81 1.35 0.26
CA TYR A 35 -8.85 1.29 -0.83
C TYR A 35 -7.47 0.85 -0.34
N ILE A 36 -6.68 0.27 -1.24
CA ILE A 36 -5.26 -0.03 -1.02
C ILE A 36 -4.42 0.65 -2.10
N GLY A 37 -3.28 1.22 -1.72
CA GLY A 37 -2.29 1.80 -2.64
C GLY A 37 -1.30 0.76 -3.18
N ILE A 38 -1.19 -0.42 -2.56
CA ILE A 38 -0.28 -1.47 -3.01
C ILE A 38 -0.79 -2.21 -4.25
N LEU A 39 0.06 -2.24 -5.28
CA LEU A 39 -0.16 -3.03 -6.47
C LEU A 39 0.13 -4.53 -6.24
N ILE A 40 -0.91 -5.37 -6.28
CA ILE A 40 -0.80 -6.82 -6.18
C ILE A 40 -0.70 -7.44 -7.59
N MET A 41 0.53 -7.74 -8.03
CA MET A 41 0.82 -8.26 -9.38
C MET A 41 0.63 -9.78 -9.55
N ASP A 42 0.42 -10.54 -8.46
CA ASP A 42 0.18 -11.98 -8.56
C ASP A 42 -1.24 -12.26 -9.10
N ARG A 43 -1.32 -12.51 -10.42
CA ARG A 43 -2.56 -12.66 -11.21
C ARG A 43 -3.56 -13.67 -10.65
N LYS A 44 -3.13 -14.64 -9.84
CA LYS A 44 -4.05 -15.61 -9.22
C LYS A 44 -4.95 -14.98 -8.15
N HIS A 45 -4.63 -13.78 -7.69
CA HIS A 45 -5.39 -13.02 -6.70
C HIS A 45 -6.08 -11.79 -7.29
N TRP A 46 -6.07 -11.64 -8.61
CA TRP A 46 -6.75 -10.55 -9.30
C TRP A 46 -8.26 -10.72 -9.23
N ASP A 47 -8.95 -9.60 -9.09
CA ASP A 47 -10.40 -9.56 -9.16
C ASP A 47 -10.84 -9.85 -10.60
N ARG A 48 -12.01 -10.49 -10.73
CA ARG A 48 -12.56 -10.93 -12.01
C ARG A 48 -13.96 -10.39 -12.16
N GLY A 49 -14.24 -9.78 -13.30
CA GLY A 49 -15.56 -9.27 -13.64
C GLY A 49 -15.98 -9.63 -15.06
N ARG A 50 -17.22 -9.27 -15.38
CA ARG A 50 -17.76 -9.32 -16.74
C ARG A 50 -18.00 -7.92 -17.27
N SER A 51 -17.72 -7.72 -18.55
CA SER A 51 -18.03 -6.50 -19.28
C SER A 51 -18.77 -6.85 -20.58
N VAL A 52 -19.73 -6.01 -20.95
CA VAL A 52 -20.39 -6.11 -22.26
C VAL A 52 -19.52 -5.49 -23.37
N HIS A 53 -18.63 -4.56 -23.01
CA HIS A 53 -17.79 -3.80 -23.91
C HIS A 53 -16.40 -4.43 -24.04
N GLY A 54 -15.80 -4.40 -25.24
CA GLY A 54 -14.48 -4.99 -25.52
C GLY A 54 -13.35 -3.96 -25.53
N ASP A 55 -13.66 -2.75 -25.97
CA ASP A 55 -12.84 -1.58 -26.20
C ASP A 55 -12.23 -0.95 -24.94
N TYR A 56 -12.93 -0.99 -23.80
CA TYR A 56 -12.39 -0.43 -22.56
C TYR A 56 -11.34 -1.34 -21.91
N VAL A 57 -10.06 -1.05 -22.12
CA VAL A 57 -8.92 -1.72 -21.47
C VAL A 57 -8.18 -0.69 -20.62
N PHE A 58 -8.10 -0.95 -19.31
CA PHE A 58 -7.31 -0.13 -18.39
C PHE A 58 -5.88 -0.70 -18.29
N GLU A 59 -4.93 0.14 -17.89
CA GLU A 59 -3.58 -0.30 -17.58
C GLU A 59 -3.59 -1.44 -16.55
N ASN A 60 -2.69 -2.41 -16.74
CA ASN A 60 -2.60 -3.60 -15.90
C ASN A 60 -3.87 -4.45 -15.86
N THR A 61 -4.73 -4.41 -16.88
CA THR A 61 -5.88 -5.32 -16.99
C THR A 61 -5.70 -6.37 -18.07
N ILE A 62 -6.25 -7.56 -17.84
CA ILE A 62 -6.33 -8.62 -18.85
C ILE A 62 -7.77 -8.76 -19.26
N LYS A 63 -8.06 -8.64 -20.56
CA LYS A 63 -9.41 -8.76 -21.09
C LYS A 63 -9.46 -9.81 -22.19
N ARG A 64 -10.43 -10.72 -22.12
CA ARG A 64 -10.62 -11.78 -23.12
C ARG A 64 -12.10 -12.03 -23.35
N ARG A 65 -12.44 -12.48 -24.56
CA ARG A 65 -13.82 -12.86 -24.89
C ARG A 65 -14.27 -14.01 -23.97
N ALA A 66 -15.49 -13.93 -23.47
CA ALA A 66 -16.05 -15.00 -22.65
C ALA A 66 -16.29 -16.26 -23.51
N ALA A 67 -16.05 -17.44 -22.95
CA ALA A 67 -16.17 -18.72 -23.67
C ALA A 67 -17.61 -19.02 -24.11
N ASP A 68 -18.61 -18.47 -23.42
CA ASP A 68 -20.03 -18.56 -23.75
C ASP A 68 -20.46 -17.58 -24.86
N GLY A 69 -19.52 -16.81 -25.43
CA GLY A 69 -19.78 -15.80 -26.44
C GLY A 69 -20.45 -14.53 -25.91
N ARG A 70 -20.80 -14.47 -24.61
CA ARG A 70 -21.54 -13.36 -23.99
C ARG A 70 -20.58 -12.39 -23.31
N GLY A 71 -20.12 -11.42 -24.09
CA GLY A 71 -19.28 -10.32 -23.63
C GLY A 71 -17.82 -10.73 -23.35
N TRP A 72 -17.24 -10.08 -22.35
CA TRP A 72 -15.82 -10.13 -22.04
C TRP A 72 -15.61 -10.45 -20.56
N ILE A 73 -14.58 -11.25 -20.28
CA ILE A 73 -14.06 -11.44 -18.93
C ILE A 73 -12.87 -10.51 -18.80
N TYR A 74 -12.87 -9.67 -17.77
CA TYR A 74 -11.72 -8.84 -17.42
C TYR A 74 -11.17 -9.23 -16.06
N MET A 75 -9.86 -9.06 -15.90
CA MET A 75 -9.13 -9.26 -14.65
C MET A 75 -8.28 -8.04 -14.36
N HIS A 76 -8.24 -7.61 -13.10
CA HIS A 76 -7.43 -6.47 -12.66
C HIS A 76 -6.83 -6.73 -11.26
N PRO A 77 -5.72 -6.06 -10.91
CA PRO A 77 -5.21 -6.06 -9.54
C PRO A 77 -6.31 -5.63 -8.57
N PRO A 78 -6.41 -6.27 -7.39
CA PRO A 78 -7.38 -5.86 -6.40
C PRO A 78 -7.09 -4.44 -5.92
N SER A 79 -8.15 -3.63 -5.84
CA SER A 79 -8.08 -2.24 -5.39
C SER A 79 -8.61 -2.04 -3.98
N PHE A 80 -9.28 -3.05 -3.43
CA PHE A 80 -9.91 -2.99 -2.11
C PHE A 80 -9.26 -3.95 -1.13
N ALA A 81 -9.11 -3.47 0.11
CA ALA A 81 -8.66 -4.29 1.21
C ALA A 81 -9.69 -5.40 1.52
N ARG A 82 -9.20 -6.55 1.96
CA ARG A 82 -10.10 -7.61 2.42
C ARG A 82 -10.78 -7.19 3.72
N LYS A 83 -12.08 -7.48 3.87
CA LYS A 83 -12.84 -7.25 5.12
C LYS A 83 -12.04 -7.63 6.39
N GLY A 84 -11.99 -6.69 7.33
CA GLY A 84 -11.29 -6.80 8.61
C GLY A 84 -9.78 -6.57 8.56
N THR A 85 -9.22 -6.18 7.42
CA THR A 85 -7.85 -5.62 7.33
C THR A 85 -7.80 -4.34 8.18
N VAL A 86 -6.72 -4.14 8.93
CA VAL A 86 -6.52 -2.88 9.66
C VAL A 86 -6.11 -1.83 8.66
N MET A 87 -6.88 -0.76 8.60
CA MET A 87 -6.63 0.43 7.81
C MET A 87 -6.25 1.56 8.76
N VAL A 88 -5.59 2.58 8.22
CA VAL A 88 -5.40 3.86 8.86
C VAL A 88 -5.89 4.96 7.96
N GLY A 89 -6.45 6.02 8.53
CA GLY A 89 -6.93 7.16 7.75
C GLY A 89 -6.99 8.44 8.55
N CYS A 90 -6.99 9.56 7.83
CA CYS A 90 -7.16 10.89 8.39
C CYS A 90 -7.73 11.84 7.33
N MET A 91 -8.34 12.93 7.80
CA MET A 91 -8.60 14.08 6.93
C MET A 91 -7.27 14.67 6.48
N SER A 92 -7.07 14.77 5.17
CA SER A 92 -5.86 15.29 4.54
C SER A 92 -6.24 16.21 3.38
N GLY A 93 -5.54 17.32 3.20
CA GLY A 93 -5.84 18.32 2.18
C GLY A 93 -5.88 19.73 2.74
N GLY A 94 -5.94 20.72 1.85
CA GLY A 94 -5.96 22.14 2.17
C GLY A 94 -7.39 22.67 2.30
N GLU A 95 -7.88 23.35 1.25
CA GLU A 95 -9.18 24.04 1.25
C GLU A 95 -10.37 23.09 1.40
N GLU A 96 -10.30 21.90 0.80
CA GLU A 96 -11.30 20.84 0.92
C GLU A 96 -10.59 19.57 1.43
N PRO A 97 -10.53 19.34 2.75
CA PRO A 97 -9.89 18.15 3.28
C PRO A 97 -10.71 16.92 2.89
N GLU A 98 -10.05 15.93 2.32
CA GLU A 98 -10.63 14.65 1.94
C GLU A 98 -10.17 13.56 2.90
N TRP A 99 -10.98 12.52 3.05
CA TRP A 99 -10.57 11.34 3.78
C TRP A 99 -9.52 10.57 2.96
N SER A 100 -8.29 10.51 3.48
CA SER A 100 -7.22 9.70 2.92
C SER A 100 -6.99 8.47 3.80
N GLU A 101 -6.90 7.31 3.17
CA GLU A 101 -6.73 6.03 3.86
C GLU A 101 -5.77 5.10 3.14
N GLU A 102 -5.14 4.23 3.92
CA GLU A 102 -4.26 3.16 3.45
C GLU A 102 -4.28 2.01 4.45
N SER A 103 -3.73 0.84 4.09
CA SER A 103 -3.61 -0.23 5.08
C SER A 103 -2.57 0.13 6.14
N ALA A 104 -2.74 -0.37 7.37
CA ALA A 104 -1.74 -0.17 8.42
C ALA A 104 -0.35 -0.74 8.06
N TRP A 105 -0.28 -1.64 7.07
CA TRP A 105 1.00 -2.14 6.57
C TRP A 105 1.70 -1.12 5.68
N GLU A 106 0.95 -0.44 4.80
CA GLU A 106 1.48 0.61 3.91
C GLU A 106 2.03 1.76 4.74
N ALA A 107 1.24 2.21 5.73
CA ALA A 107 1.63 3.23 6.68
C ALA A 107 2.96 2.93 7.36
N LEU A 108 3.13 1.69 7.85
CA LEU A 108 4.35 1.26 8.50
C LEU A 108 5.52 1.17 7.52
N ASP A 109 5.31 0.60 6.33
CA ASP A 109 6.36 0.47 5.32
C ASP A 109 6.88 1.85 4.88
N SER A 110 5.99 2.82 4.66
CA SER A 110 6.38 4.20 4.33
C SER A 110 7.20 4.81 5.46
N LEU A 111 6.69 4.84 6.70
CA LEU A 111 7.40 5.42 7.85
C LEU A 111 8.80 4.83 8.04
N VAL A 112 8.92 3.50 7.92
CA VAL A 112 10.21 2.82 8.07
C VAL A 112 11.14 3.16 6.90
N ARG A 113 10.64 3.19 5.66
CA ARG A 113 11.45 3.55 4.49
C ARG A 113 11.92 5.00 4.59
N ASP A 114 11.05 5.92 4.93
CA ASP A 114 11.36 7.34 5.08
C ASP A 114 12.45 7.55 6.13
N PHE A 115 12.33 6.88 7.28
CA PHE A 115 13.34 6.94 8.34
C PHE A 115 14.74 6.46 7.89
N PHE A 116 14.79 5.41 7.05
CA PHE A 116 16.06 4.84 6.57
C PHE A 116 16.48 5.37 5.19
N THR A 117 15.78 6.37 4.63
CA THR A 117 16.14 6.97 3.34
C THR A 117 17.04 8.18 3.58
N ASP A 118 18.26 8.11 3.05
CA ASP A 118 19.15 9.26 2.94
C ASP A 118 18.83 10.00 1.63
N TYR A 119 18.33 11.23 1.76
CA TYR A 119 17.92 12.09 0.66
C TYR A 119 19.05 13.04 0.19
N GLN A 120 20.20 13.09 0.86
CA GLN A 120 21.26 14.06 0.57
C GLN A 120 22.25 13.63 -0.53
N ARG A 121 22.11 12.43 -1.12
CA ARG A 121 23.23 11.75 -1.79
C ARG A 121 23.34 11.93 -3.32
N LEU A 122 22.61 12.85 -3.95
CA LEU A 122 22.85 13.19 -5.37
C LEU A 122 22.79 14.71 -5.55
N VAL A 123 23.92 15.37 -5.32
CA VAL A 123 24.21 16.68 -5.91
C VAL A 123 25.25 16.40 -6.98
N ASP A 124 24.81 16.00 -8.16
CA ASP A 124 25.57 16.17 -9.40
C ASP A 124 24.99 17.41 -10.09
N ASP A 125 25.88 18.32 -10.49
CA ASP A 125 25.66 19.74 -10.79
C ASP A 125 24.67 20.09 -11.93
N ASP A 126 23.93 19.13 -12.51
CA ASP A 126 23.16 19.37 -13.75
C ASP A 126 21.72 18.85 -13.78
N CYS A 127 21.19 18.27 -12.70
CA CYS A 127 19.76 17.99 -12.64
C CYS A 127 19.30 17.80 -11.20
N CYS A 128 18.15 18.39 -10.83
CA CYS A 128 17.49 18.24 -9.54
C CYS A 128 16.98 16.81 -9.27
N THR A 129 17.86 15.82 -9.34
CA THR A 129 17.57 14.41 -9.11
C THR A 129 17.90 14.13 -7.66
N TYR A 130 16.92 14.29 -6.76
CA TYR A 130 17.07 13.86 -5.38
C TYR A 130 17.39 12.35 -5.37
N GLY A 131 18.59 12.00 -4.94
CA GLY A 131 18.99 10.62 -4.74
C GLY A 131 18.50 10.11 -3.42
N ALA A 132 17.49 9.25 -3.44
CA ALA A 132 17.06 8.50 -2.28
C ALA A 132 17.85 7.18 -2.21
N ALA A 133 18.71 7.03 -1.20
CA ALA A 133 19.40 5.78 -0.93
C ALA A 133 18.94 5.19 0.40
N LEU A 134 18.48 3.94 0.38
CA LEU A 134 18.17 3.21 1.61
C LEU A 134 19.47 2.87 2.34
N THR A 135 19.58 3.31 3.59
CA THR A 135 20.70 3.02 4.49
C THR A 135 20.59 1.61 5.12
N ARG A 136 19.44 0.94 4.95
CA ARG A 136 19.14 -0.37 5.50
C ARG A 136 18.43 -1.25 4.48
N ASP A 137 18.69 -2.55 4.54
CA ASP A 137 17.99 -3.53 3.72
C ASP A 137 16.54 -3.73 4.21
N LEU A 138 15.59 -3.23 3.42
CA LEU A 138 14.14 -3.32 3.66
C LEU A 138 13.44 -4.17 2.57
N SER A 139 14.15 -5.14 2.00
CA SER A 139 13.66 -5.99 0.89
C SER A 139 12.51 -6.94 1.26
N THR A 140 12.26 -7.18 2.55
CA THR A 140 11.25 -8.15 2.98
C THR A 140 10.40 -7.62 4.13
N PRO A 141 9.14 -8.08 4.27
CA PRO A 141 8.28 -7.66 5.37
C PRO A 141 8.87 -7.90 6.76
N SER A 142 9.61 -9.00 6.93
CA SER A 142 10.27 -9.31 8.20
C SER A 142 11.35 -8.30 8.56
N LYS A 143 12.12 -7.83 7.57
CA LYS A 143 13.17 -6.81 7.77
C LYS A 143 12.55 -5.46 8.16
N ILE A 144 11.46 -5.07 7.49
CA ILE A 144 10.71 -3.84 7.81
C ILE A 144 10.16 -3.89 9.25
N LEU A 145 9.54 -4.99 9.67
CA LEU A 145 9.03 -5.13 11.04
C LEU A 145 10.14 -5.12 12.11
N LEU A 146 11.32 -5.64 11.79
CA LEU A 146 12.49 -5.56 12.67
C LEU A 146 12.99 -4.11 12.76
N ALA A 147 13.16 -3.45 11.63
CA ALA A 147 13.58 -2.06 11.53
C ALA A 147 12.63 -1.12 12.30
N ALA A 148 11.31 -1.32 12.18
CA ALA A 148 10.31 -0.59 12.95
C ALA A 148 10.54 -0.70 14.47
N ARG A 149 10.85 -1.91 14.96
CA ARG A 149 11.12 -2.14 16.39
C ARG A 149 12.44 -1.51 16.84
N GLU A 150 13.42 -1.41 15.95
CA GLU A 150 14.68 -0.72 16.22
C GLU A 150 14.45 0.78 16.38
N ILE A 151 13.66 1.40 15.51
CA ILE A 151 13.26 2.82 15.62
C ILE A 151 12.58 3.08 16.98
N ILE A 152 11.61 2.23 17.36
CA ILE A 152 10.91 2.34 18.64
C ILE A 152 11.89 2.24 19.82
N ARG A 153 12.86 1.31 19.77
CA ARG A 153 13.87 1.15 20.82
C ARG A 153 14.84 2.32 20.91
N ALA A 154 15.11 3.00 19.79
CA ALA A 154 15.98 4.16 19.72
C ALA A 154 15.34 5.46 20.23
N GLY A 155 14.06 5.45 20.61
CA GLY A 155 13.35 6.62 21.14
C GLY A 155 12.27 7.20 20.23
N GLY A 156 11.93 6.52 19.13
CA GLY A 156 10.89 6.95 18.20
C GLY A 156 11.41 7.85 17.07
N ALA A 157 10.74 7.82 15.92
CA ALA A 157 10.95 8.81 14.87
C ALA A 157 10.34 10.13 15.35
N ALA A 158 11.19 11.13 15.61
CA ALA A 158 10.77 12.47 16.01
C ALA A 158 10.20 13.25 14.83
#